data_AF-A0A962E0Z1-F1
#
_entry.id   AF-A0A962E0Z1-F1
#
_cell.length_a   1.000
_cell.length_b   1.000
_cell.length_c   1.000
_cell.angle_alpha   90.00
_cell.angle_beta   90.00
_cell.angle_gamma   90.00
#
_symmetry.space_group_name_H-M   'P 1'
#
loop_
_entity.id
_entity.type
_entity.pdbx_description
1 polymer ?
#
loop_
_entity_poly.entity_id
_entity_poly.type
_entity_poly.pdbx_seq_one_letter_code
_entity_poly.pdbx_strand_id
1 'polypeptide(L)'
;DILRDFDVISCDAQTALESGLSNVFFPHGLGHYLGLQVHDIGGRQIDEDGNTLSPPELHPFLRLTRTLQENNVLTIEPGIYFIDMLLDEAKAKGLGKYINWSRVEDFKPYGGIRIEDNIVVKKNKSVNLTR
;
A
#
# COMPACT_ATOMS: atom_id res chain seq x y z
N ASP A 1 -12.69 -2.56 -3.83
CA ASP A 1 -13.86 -1.67 -3.92
C ASP A 1 -13.58 -0.45 -4.79
N ILE A 2 -12.75 0.52 -4.36
CA ILE A 2 -12.47 1.76 -5.11
C ILE A 2 -12.19 1.55 -6.62
N LEU A 3 -11.24 0.67 -6.99
CA LEU A 3 -10.90 0.46 -8.42
C LEU A 3 -12.10 -0.05 -9.23
N ARG A 4 -12.98 -0.84 -8.62
CA ARG A 4 -14.19 -1.36 -9.27
C ARG A 4 -15.28 -0.30 -9.32
N ASP A 5 -15.46 0.47 -8.25
CA ASP A 5 -16.46 1.55 -8.18
C ASP A 5 -16.20 2.64 -9.23
N PHE A 6 -14.93 2.85 -9.61
CA PHE A 6 -14.51 3.78 -10.66
C PHE A 6 -14.33 3.13 -12.04
N ASP A 7 -14.71 1.85 -12.17
CA ASP A 7 -14.63 1.06 -13.40
C ASP A 7 -13.20 0.90 -13.97
N VAL A 8 -12.18 0.94 -13.11
CA VAL A 8 -10.78 0.68 -13.50
C VAL A 8 -10.52 -0.82 -13.64
N ILE A 9 -11.17 -1.64 -12.80
CA ILE A 9 -11.12 -3.11 -12.88
C ILE A 9 -12.52 -3.72 -12.82
N SER A 10 -12.68 -4.91 -13.38
CA SER A 10 -13.98 -5.60 -13.47
C SER A 10 -14.18 -6.76 -12.49
N CYS A 11 -13.12 -7.28 -11.86
CA CYS A 11 -13.22 -8.35 -10.87
C CYS A 11 -13.54 -7.82 -9.45
N ASP A 12 -13.93 -8.73 -8.55
CA ASP A 12 -14.14 -8.39 -7.14
C ASP A 12 -12.81 -8.17 -6.38
N ALA A 13 -12.91 -7.59 -5.18
CA ALA A 13 -11.76 -7.23 -4.36
C ALA A 13 -10.90 -8.44 -3.96
N GLN A 14 -11.53 -9.59 -3.70
CA GLN A 14 -10.82 -10.81 -3.31
C GLN A 14 -9.98 -11.34 -4.48
N THR A 15 -10.59 -11.42 -5.67
CA THR A 15 -9.90 -11.81 -6.90
C THR A 15 -8.73 -10.88 -7.19
N ALA A 16 -8.92 -9.56 -7.04
CA ALA A 16 -7.86 -8.58 -7.29
C ALA A 16 -6.68 -8.71 -6.31
N LEU A 17 -6.95 -9.09 -5.06
CA LEU A 17 -5.92 -9.32 -4.04
C LEU A 17 -5.15 -10.62 -4.33
N GLU A 18 -5.86 -11.73 -4.50
CA GLU A 18 -5.25 -13.06 -4.71
C GLU A 18 -4.45 -13.14 -6.00
N SER A 19 -4.88 -12.45 -7.05
CA SER A 19 -4.16 -12.42 -8.33
C SER A 19 -2.99 -11.41 -8.35
N GLY A 20 -2.80 -10.63 -7.27
CA GLY A 20 -1.82 -9.53 -7.21
C GLY A 20 -2.15 -8.33 -8.12
N LEU A 21 -3.39 -8.23 -8.63
CA LEU A 21 -3.81 -7.12 -9.49
C LEU A 21 -3.84 -5.79 -8.72
N SER A 22 -4.21 -5.81 -7.43
CA SER A 22 -4.18 -4.59 -6.59
C SER A 22 -2.80 -3.94 -6.52
N ASN A 23 -1.73 -4.75 -6.50
CA ASN A 23 -0.34 -4.28 -6.45
C ASN A 23 0.08 -3.50 -7.71
N VAL A 24 -0.62 -3.67 -8.84
CA VAL A 24 -0.38 -2.90 -10.06
C VAL A 24 -0.67 -1.42 -9.84
N PHE A 25 -1.72 -1.12 -9.06
CA PHE A 25 -2.17 0.24 -8.78
C PHE A 25 -1.68 0.76 -7.43
N PHE A 26 -1.27 -0.13 -6.51
CA PHE A 26 -0.72 0.22 -5.20
C PHE A 26 0.56 -0.60 -4.92
N PRO A 27 1.71 -0.18 -5.48
CA PRO A 27 2.91 -1.01 -5.53
C PRO A 27 3.81 -0.92 -4.29
N HIS A 28 3.44 -0.17 -3.27
CA HIS A 28 4.26 0.07 -2.08
C HIS A 28 3.53 -0.32 -0.79
N GLY A 29 4.25 -0.33 0.33
CA GLY A 29 3.65 -0.56 1.65
C GLY A 29 2.75 0.60 2.07
N LEU A 30 1.80 0.32 2.98
CA LEU A 30 0.85 1.33 3.49
C LEU A 30 1.51 2.44 4.32
N GLY A 31 2.70 2.19 4.85
CA GLY A 31 3.43 3.16 5.65
C GLY A 31 4.60 2.53 6.39
N HIS A 32 5.18 3.31 7.29
CA HIS A 32 6.36 2.94 8.06
C HIS A 32 6.37 3.68 9.40
N TYR A 33 7.23 3.25 10.33
CA TYR A 33 7.51 4.07 11.51
C TYR A 33 8.16 5.39 11.12
N LEU A 34 7.83 6.43 11.88
CA LEU A 34 8.34 7.77 11.73
C LEU A 34 8.85 8.27 13.09
N GLY A 35 10.06 8.81 13.12
CA GLY A 35 10.67 9.30 14.35
C GLY A 35 11.90 10.15 14.05
N LEU A 36 13.06 9.74 14.57
CA LEU A 36 14.32 10.44 14.27
C LEU A 36 14.71 10.32 12.78
N GLN A 37 14.32 9.21 12.15
CA GLN A 37 14.46 9.00 10.70
C GLN A 37 13.08 8.98 10.05
N VAL A 38 13.01 9.39 8.76
CA VAL A 38 11.78 9.33 7.96
C VAL A 38 11.26 7.90 7.93
N HIS A 39 12.08 6.95 7.48
CA HIS A 39 11.86 5.53 7.67
C HIS A 39 12.56 5.08 8.97
N ASP A 40 11.86 5.16 10.10
CA ASP A 40 12.46 4.85 11.40
C ASP A 40 12.75 3.35 11.58
N ILE A 41 13.69 3.05 12.48
CA ILE A 41 14.20 1.70 12.71
C ILE A 41 13.16 0.77 13.36
N GLY A 42 13.44 -0.53 13.37
CA GLY A 42 12.68 -1.50 14.16
C GLY A 42 11.29 -1.86 13.61
N GLY A 43 10.90 -1.37 12.42
CA GLY A 43 9.60 -1.69 11.79
C GLY A 43 9.37 -3.19 11.51
N ARG A 44 10.44 -3.99 11.47
CA ARG A 44 10.38 -5.45 11.29
C ARG A 44 10.85 -6.24 12.50
N GLN A 45 11.41 -5.59 13.52
CA GLN A 45 11.92 -6.27 14.71
C GLN A 45 10.75 -6.72 15.60
N ILE A 46 10.78 -7.97 16.05
CA ILE A 46 9.73 -8.55 16.90
C ILE A 46 10.15 -8.69 18.36
N ASP A 47 11.44 -8.60 18.67
CA ASP A 47 11.99 -8.64 20.01
C ASP A 47 13.30 -7.84 20.13
N GLU A 48 13.82 -7.76 21.36
CA GLU A 48 15.04 -7.02 21.71
C GLU A 48 16.33 -7.71 21.25
N ASP A 49 16.26 -9.02 20.99
CA ASP A 49 17.39 -9.81 20.44
C ASP A 49 17.62 -9.53 18.94
N GLY A 50 16.72 -8.77 18.32
CA GLY A 50 16.82 -8.32 16.93
C GLY A 50 16.22 -9.30 15.92
N ASN A 51 15.41 -10.27 16.37
CA ASN A 51 14.69 -11.14 15.45
C ASN A 51 13.71 -10.32 14.61
N THR A 52 13.52 -10.72 13.35
CA THR A 52 12.69 -9.96 12.41
C THR A 52 11.56 -10.79 11.83
N LEU A 53 10.41 -10.16 11.59
CA LEU A 53 9.31 -10.71 10.81
C LEU A 53 9.38 -10.19 9.37
N SER A 54 9.61 -11.10 8.43
CA SER A 54 9.59 -10.80 7.00
C SER A 54 8.19 -10.35 6.55
N PRO A 55 8.11 -9.46 5.54
CA PRO A 55 6.83 -9.10 4.95
C PRO A 55 6.17 -10.32 4.28
N PRO A 56 4.83 -10.34 4.17
CA PRO A 56 4.12 -11.35 3.39
C PRO A 56 4.61 -11.39 1.94
N GLU A 57 4.61 -12.57 1.32
CA GLU A 57 5.11 -12.78 -0.04
C GLU A 57 4.43 -11.88 -1.07
N LEU A 58 3.11 -11.67 -0.94
CA LEU A 58 2.33 -10.79 -1.81
C LEU A 58 2.65 -9.29 -1.64
N HIS A 59 3.32 -8.89 -0.55
CA HIS A 59 3.58 -7.49 -0.20
C HIS A 59 5.04 -7.26 0.23
N PRO A 60 6.04 -7.54 -0.62
CA PRO A 60 7.46 -7.53 -0.25
C PRO A 60 7.98 -6.14 0.18
N PHE A 61 7.30 -5.07 -0.26
CA PHE A 61 7.68 -3.69 0.05
C PHE A 61 7.10 -3.18 1.38
N LEU A 62 6.38 -4.01 2.15
CA LEU A 62 5.90 -3.63 3.47
C LEU A 62 7.08 -3.36 4.42
N ARG A 63 7.11 -2.14 4.99
CA ARG A 63 8.19 -1.69 5.88
C ARG A 63 7.90 -1.96 7.36
N LEU A 64 6.63 -2.09 7.71
CA LEU A 64 6.15 -2.28 9.07
C LEU A 64 5.37 -3.60 9.19
N THR A 65 5.99 -4.60 9.81
CA THR A 65 5.39 -5.90 10.11
C THR A 65 5.21 -6.12 11.62
N ARG A 66 5.80 -5.24 12.44
CA ARG A 66 5.68 -5.28 13.91
C ARG A 66 4.25 -4.98 14.36
N THR A 67 3.83 -5.63 15.44
CA THR A 67 2.55 -5.34 16.12
C THR A 67 2.59 -3.93 16.70
N LEU A 68 1.58 -3.11 16.39
CA LEU A 68 1.49 -1.74 16.88
C LEU A 68 1.28 -1.69 18.40
N GLN A 69 2.00 -0.79 19.06
CA GLN A 69 1.95 -0.54 20.48
C GLN A 69 1.68 0.94 20.74
N GLU A 70 1.14 1.26 21.92
CA GLU A 70 0.93 2.63 22.34
C GLU A 70 2.23 3.45 22.26
N ASN A 71 2.12 4.69 21.78
CA ASN A 71 3.21 5.64 21.49
C ASN A 71 4.07 5.32 20.26
N ASN A 72 3.77 4.29 19.48
CA ASN A 72 4.33 4.21 18.13
C ASN A 72 3.83 5.38 17.28
N VAL A 73 4.71 5.89 16.42
CA VAL A 73 4.39 6.93 15.43
C VAL A 73 4.67 6.35 14.05
N LEU A 74 3.68 6.45 13.16
CA LEU A 74 3.76 5.88 11.82
C LEU A 74 3.12 6.79 10.78
N THR A 75 3.51 6.58 9.53
CA THR A 75 2.82 7.14 8.37
C THR A 75 1.66 6.21 7.97
N ILE A 76 0.59 6.81 7.44
CA ILE A 76 -0.48 6.09 6.72
C ILE A 76 -0.59 6.77 5.36
N GLU A 77 -0.13 6.08 4.31
CA GLU A 77 0.09 6.64 2.98
C GLU A 77 -0.51 5.78 1.85
N PRO A 78 -1.82 5.48 1.86
CA PRO A 78 -2.45 4.78 0.74
C PRO A 78 -2.25 5.54 -0.58
N GLY A 79 -2.07 4.80 -1.67
CA GLY A 79 -1.89 5.37 -3.00
C GLY A 79 -2.55 4.57 -4.11
N ILE A 80 -2.84 5.26 -5.21
CA ILE A 80 -3.35 4.69 -6.46
C ILE A 80 -2.59 5.34 -7.61
N TYR A 81 -1.91 4.55 -8.43
CA TYR A 81 -1.06 5.03 -9.51
C TYR A 81 -1.33 4.28 -10.82
N PHE A 82 -1.11 4.97 -11.94
CA PHE A 82 -1.20 4.41 -13.28
C PHE A 82 0.20 4.38 -13.91
N ILE A 83 1.00 3.37 -13.55
CA ILE A 83 2.42 3.25 -13.91
C ILE A 83 2.57 2.30 -15.10
N ASP A 84 3.08 2.80 -16.22
CA ASP A 84 3.19 2.05 -17.48
C ASP A 84 3.89 0.70 -17.36
N MET A 85 5.04 0.69 -16.69
CA MET A 85 5.81 -0.54 -16.48
C MET A 85 4.99 -1.63 -15.77
N LEU A 86 4.19 -1.26 -14.76
CA LEU A 86 3.38 -2.20 -14.00
C LEU A 86 2.12 -2.64 -14.77
N LEU A 87 1.52 -1.72 -15.53
CA LEU A 87 0.38 -2.00 -16.40
C LEU A 87 0.77 -2.98 -17.52
N ASP A 88 1.95 -2.81 -18.11
CA ASP A 88 2.47 -3.72 -19.13
C ASP A 88 2.84 -5.08 -18.55
N GLU A 89 3.42 -5.12 -17.34
CA GLU A 89 3.63 -6.38 -16.61
C GLU A 89 2.30 -7.10 -16.31
N ALA A 90 1.26 -6.37 -15.93
CA ALA A 90 -0.07 -6.93 -15.71
C ALA A 90 -0.67 -7.54 -16.99
N LYS A 91 -0.48 -6.89 -18.14
CA LYS A 91 -0.86 -7.47 -19.45
C LYS A 91 -0.10 -8.76 -19.72
N ALA A 92 1.22 -8.76 -19.53
CA ALA A 92 2.08 -9.93 -19.78
C ALA A 92 1.72 -11.13 -18.89
N LYS A 93 1.29 -10.87 -17.64
CA LYS A 93 0.81 -11.90 -16.70
C LYS A 93 -0.64 -12.34 -16.93
N GLY A 94 -1.31 -11.84 -17.97
CA GLY A 94 -2.70 -12.19 -18.30
C GLY A 94 -3.75 -11.56 -17.37
N LEU A 95 -3.36 -10.61 -16.52
CA LEU A 95 -4.26 -9.86 -15.65
C LEU A 95 -5.00 -8.74 -16.41
N GLY A 96 -4.52 -8.37 -17.59
CA GLY A 96 -5.10 -7.32 -18.41
C GLY A 96 -6.56 -7.55 -18.83
N LYS A 97 -7.07 -8.79 -18.74
CA LYS A 97 -8.49 -9.12 -18.95
C LYS A 97 -9.43 -8.51 -17.89
N TYR A 98 -8.89 -8.17 -16.72
CA TYR A 98 -9.64 -7.54 -15.63
C TYR A 98 -9.55 -6.02 -15.64
N ILE A 99 -8.70 -5.43 -16.49
CA ILE A 99 -8.41 -3.99 -16.49
C ILE A 99 -9.24 -3.30 -17.59
N ASN A 100 -9.96 -2.25 -17.23
CA ASN A 100 -10.60 -1.37 -18.20
C ASN A 100 -9.58 -0.37 -18.74
N TRP A 101 -9.00 -0.70 -19.89
CA TRP A 101 -7.95 0.12 -20.51
C TRP A 101 -8.42 1.51 -20.91
N SER A 102 -9.68 1.68 -21.31
CA SER A 102 -10.22 3.01 -21.61
C SER A 102 -10.19 3.91 -20.38
N ARG A 103 -10.59 3.37 -19.22
CA ARG A 103 -10.57 4.12 -17.95
C ARG A 103 -9.15 4.37 -17.44
N VAL A 104 -8.23 3.45 -17.68
CA VAL A 104 -6.80 3.67 -17.40
C VAL A 104 -6.26 4.84 -18.22
N GLU A 105 -6.55 4.91 -19.53
CA GLU A 105 -6.10 6.01 -20.38
C GLU A 105 -6.71 7.36 -19.96
N ASP A 106 -7.96 7.39 -19.48
CA ASP A 106 -8.57 8.60 -18.94
C ASP A 106 -7.80 9.14 -17.71
N PHE A 107 -7.30 8.25 -16.85
CA PHE A 107 -6.67 8.63 -15.57
C PHE A 107 -5.15 8.76 -15.62
N LYS A 108 -4.50 8.08 -16.56
CA LYS A 108 -3.04 8.05 -16.71
C LYS A 108 -2.39 9.45 -16.81
N PRO A 109 -2.98 10.47 -17.49
CA PRO A 109 -2.42 11.82 -17.51
C PRO A 109 -2.26 12.48 -16.12
N TYR A 110 -2.99 12.02 -15.10
CA TYR A 110 -2.88 12.54 -13.73
C TYR A 110 -1.80 11.82 -12.90
N GLY A 111 -1.20 10.75 -13.43
CA GLY A 111 -0.16 9.97 -12.77
C GLY A 111 -0.70 9.09 -11.65
N GLY A 112 -1.00 9.70 -10.50
CA GLY A 112 -1.50 8.97 -9.33
C GLY A 112 -1.75 9.85 -8.12
N ILE A 113 -2.26 9.24 -7.06
CA ILE A 113 -2.67 9.87 -5.82
C ILE A 113 -1.96 9.18 -4.67
N ARG A 114 -1.47 9.97 -3.70
CA ARG A 114 -1.08 9.51 -2.38
C ARG A 114 -1.57 10.53 -1.36
N ILE A 115 -2.16 10.04 -0.27
CA ILE A 115 -2.55 10.87 0.87
C ILE A 115 -1.81 10.29 2.05
N GLU A 116 -0.99 11.11 2.72
CA GLU A 116 -0.13 10.66 3.81
C GLU A 116 -0.37 11.49 5.07
N ASP A 117 -0.70 10.80 6.16
CA ASP A 117 -0.84 11.40 7.49
C ASP A 117 0.17 10.77 8.47
N ASN A 118 0.54 11.52 9.51
CA ASN A 118 1.39 11.03 10.60
C ASN A 118 0.53 10.73 11.82
N ILE A 119 0.54 9.48 12.28
CA ILE A 119 -0.38 8.97 13.30
C ILE A 119 0.40 8.50 14.52
N VAL A 120 -0.01 8.96 15.70
CA VAL A 120 0.44 8.43 16.99
C VAL A 120 -0.58 7.39 17.47
N VAL A 121 -0.11 6.16 17.71
CA VAL A 121 -0.90 5.10 18.30
C VAL A 121 -1.14 5.40 19.78
N LYS A 122 -2.38 5.27 20.22
CA LYS A 122 -2.80 5.40 21.63
C LYS A 122 -3.74 4.26 21.98
N LYS A 123 -3.87 3.95 23.26
CA LYS A 123 -4.70 2.84 23.75
C LYS A 123 -6.16 2.88 23.26
N ASN A 124 -6.74 4.08 23.14
CA ASN A 124 -8.14 4.25 22.76
C ASN A 124 -8.29 4.79 21.33
N LYS A 125 -7.91 6.06 21.12
CA LYS A 125 -8.02 6.75 19.85
C LYS A 125 -6.66 7.28 19.45
N SER A 126 -6.19 6.88 18.27
CA SER A 126 -4.98 7.42 17.70
C SER A 126 -5.09 8.94 17.50
N VAL A 127 -3.94 9.61 17.53
CA VAL A 127 -3.84 11.04 17.26
C VAL A 127 -3.28 11.21 15.86
N ASN A 128 -4.03 11.87 14.98
CA ASN A 128 -3.51 12.32 13.69
C ASN A 128 -2.80 13.66 13.93
N LEU A 129 -1.51 13.73 13.60
CA LEU A 129 -0.71 14.95 13.76
C LEU A 129 -0.86 15.89 12.55
N THR A 130 -1.32 15.36 11.43
CA THR A 130 -1.48 16.11 10.17
C THR A 130 -2.83 16.80 10.07
N ARG A 131 -3.89 16.25 10.68
CA ARG A 131 -5.29 16.72 10.59
C ARG A 131 -5.85 17.12 11.94
#